data_AF-A0A948BBU3-F1
#
_entry.id   AF-A0A948BBU3-F1
#
_cell.length_a   1.000
_cell.length_b   1.000
_cell.length_c   1.000
_cell.angle_alpha   90.00
_cell.angle_beta   90.00
_cell.angle_gamma   90.00
#
_symmetry.space_group_name_H-M   'P 1'
#
loop_
_entity.id
_entity.type
_entity.pdbx_description
1 polymer ?
#
loop_
_entity_poly.entity_id
_entity_poly.type
_entity_poly.pdbx_seq_one_letter_code
_entity_poly.pdbx_strand_id
1 'polypeptide(L)'
;MNEIDRLQLLAELVETSCELNHGPDTKKQSPPATDYIVIPFGYQENEVTDVCARELVVPVCYDCAQALLGSDWTLLYCFECNSSQWVYRKMAKNKYRHHILWLRGCPDCSYEFGGLYFNEISIYPKSVEFLLQQMKLSAA
;
A
#
# COMPACT_ATOMS: atom_id res chain seq x y z
N MET A 1 8.38 -2.00 13.28
CA MET A 1 7.49 -1.19 14.12
C MET A 1 7.39 -1.78 15.51
N ASN A 2 7.54 -0.98 16.57
CA ASN A 2 7.24 -1.38 17.94
C ASN A 2 5.78 -0.98 18.33
N GLU A 3 5.32 -1.33 19.54
CA GLU A 3 3.94 -1.04 19.98
C GLU A 3 3.65 0.46 20.17
N ILE A 4 4.67 1.25 20.50
CA ILE A 4 4.55 2.71 20.67
C ILE A 4 4.34 3.37 19.31
N ASP A 5 5.13 2.99 18.30
CA ASP A 5 4.98 3.49 16.93
C ASP A 5 3.56 3.19 16.41
N ARG A 6 3.01 2.00 16.71
CA ARG A 6 1.64 1.64 16.35
C ARG A 6 0.63 2.58 17.01
N LEU A 7 0.71 2.80 18.31
CA LEU A 7 -0.21 3.69 19.03
C LEU A 7 -0.17 5.12 18.51
N GLN A 8 1.01 5.61 18.12
CA GLN A 8 1.16 6.93 17.51
C GLN A 8 0.41 7.02 16.17
N LEU A 9 0.61 6.05 15.28
CA LEU A 9 -0.10 6.00 14.00
C LEU A 9 -1.63 5.99 14.20
N LEU A 10 -2.13 5.28 15.20
CA LEU A 10 -3.57 5.26 15.51
C LEU A 10 -4.10 6.63 15.96
N ALA A 11 -3.30 7.39 16.72
CA ALA A 11 -3.67 8.73 17.13
C ALA A 11 -3.68 9.71 15.94
N GLU A 12 -2.72 9.59 15.03
CA GLU A 12 -2.57 10.46 13.85
C GLU A 12 -3.61 10.18 12.76
N LEU A 13 -4.15 8.96 12.70
CA LEU A 13 -5.10 8.53 11.66
C LEU A 13 -6.32 9.45 11.54
N VAL A 14 -6.82 9.98 12.66
CA VAL A 14 -8.00 10.85 12.73
C VAL A 14 -7.80 12.16 11.97
N GLU A 15 -6.56 12.63 11.87
CA GLU A 15 -6.20 13.89 11.20
C GLU A 15 -5.61 13.65 9.80
N THR A 16 -5.54 12.39 9.36
CA THR A 16 -4.87 12.00 8.12
C THR A 16 -5.88 11.69 7.01
N SER A 17 -5.49 11.97 5.76
CA SER A 17 -6.25 11.62 4.57
C SER A 17 -5.56 10.50 3.78
N CYS A 18 -6.31 9.77 2.97
CA CYS A 18 -5.76 8.75 2.09
C CYS A 18 -4.73 9.36 1.12
N GLU A 19 -3.57 8.72 1.03
CA GLU A 19 -2.47 9.15 0.15
C GLU A 19 -2.42 8.39 -1.19
N LEU A 20 -3.34 7.44 -1.39
CA LEU A 20 -3.42 6.73 -2.67
C LEU A 20 -4.17 7.55 -3.73
N ASN A 21 -3.80 7.29 -4.98
CA ASN A 21 -4.48 7.85 -6.13
C ASN A 21 -5.84 7.18 -6.32
N HIS A 22 -6.93 7.94 -6.35
CA HIS A 22 -8.29 7.42 -6.54
C HIS A 22 -8.76 7.48 -8.01
N GLY A 23 -7.87 7.86 -8.93
CA GLY A 23 -8.13 7.93 -10.37
C GLY A 23 -8.15 9.34 -10.93
N PRO A 24 -8.55 9.49 -12.20
CA PRO A 24 -8.71 10.80 -12.84
C PRO A 24 -9.73 11.68 -12.09
N ASP A 25 -9.49 12.98 -12.05
CA ASP A 25 -10.38 13.99 -11.45
C ASP A 25 -10.64 13.86 -9.94
N THR A 26 -9.98 12.93 -9.25
CA THR A 26 -10.11 12.76 -7.79
C THR A 26 -9.02 13.48 -7.00
N LYS A 27 -8.09 14.21 -7.64
CA LYS A 27 -6.95 14.89 -6.96
C LYS A 27 -7.36 15.88 -5.86
N LYS A 28 -8.61 16.36 -5.87
CA LYS A 28 -9.15 17.25 -4.84
C LYS A 28 -9.91 16.51 -3.73
N GLN A 29 -10.13 15.21 -3.89
CA GLN A 29 -10.77 14.39 -2.90
C GLN A 29 -9.68 13.93 -1.94
N SER A 30 -9.75 14.41 -0.70
CA SER A 30 -8.93 13.96 0.42
C SER A 30 -9.82 13.12 1.34
N PRO A 31 -10.20 11.90 0.94
CA PRO A 31 -11.04 11.07 1.79
C PRO A 31 -10.27 10.74 3.07
N PRO A 32 -10.96 10.67 4.22
CA PRO A 32 -10.32 10.38 5.49
C PRO A 32 -9.64 9.01 5.44
N ALA A 33 -8.44 8.93 6.02
CA ALA A 33 -7.77 7.66 6.20
C ALA A 33 -8.50 6.86 7.28
N THR A 34 -8.64 5.56 7.04
CA THR A 34 -9.24 4.61 7.99
C THR A 34 -8.26 3.51 8.38
N ASP A 35 -7.10 3.44 7.72
CA ASP A 35 -6.05 2.45 7.95
C ASP A 35 -4.69 2.93 7.39
N TYR A 36 -3.63 2.13 7.59
CA TYR A 36 -2.33 2.26 6.97
C TYR A 36 -1.90 0.97 6.27
N ILE A 37 -1.36 1.09 5.06
CA ILE A 37 -0.49 0.06 4.49
C ILE A 37 0.87 0.23 5.14
N VAL A 38 1.36 -0.79 5.83
CA VAL A 38 2.70 -0.77 6.42
C VAL A 38 3.54 -1.88 5.88
N ILE A 39 4.63 -1.53 5.21
CA ILE A 39 5.49 -2.49 4.54
C ILE A 39 6.96 -2.26 4.87
N PRO A 40 7.67 -3.33 5.27
CA PRO A 40 9.11 -3.26 5.38
C PRO A 40 9.73 -3.03 4.00
N PHE A 41 10.54 -1.98 3.90
CA PHE A 41 11.35 -1.67 2.73
C PHE A 41 12.83 -1.76 3.08
N GLY A 42 13.58 -2.45 2.24
CA GLY A 42 14.98 -2.75 2.47
C GLY A 42 15.83 -2.60 1.23
N TYR A 43 17.15 -2.74 1.42
CA TYR A 43 18.09 -2.93 0.33
C TYR A 43 18.68 -4.32 0.43
N GLN A 44 19.02 -4.90 -0.73
CA GLN A 44 19.87 -6.08 -0.77
C GLN A 44 21.28 -5.68 -0.40
N GLU A 45 21.78 -6.21 0.71
CA GLU A 45 23.19 -6.07 1.08
C GLU A 45 24.07 -6.99 0.22
N ASN A 46 23.52 -8.14 -0.21
CA ASN A 46 24.11 -9.07 -1.15
C ASN A 46 23.01 -9.97 -1.75
N GLU A 47 23.38 -10.92 -2.62
CA GLU A 47 22.45 -11.82 -3.33
C GLU A 47 21.56 -12.69 -2.41
N VAL A 48 21.90 -12.80 -1.11
CA VAL A 48 21.23 -13.70 -0.16
C VAL A 48 20.55 -12.94 0.98
N THR A 49 20.94 -11.68 1.22
CA THR A 49 20.58 -10.95 2.45
C THR A 49 19.83 -9.67 2.12
N ASP A 50 18.53 -9.68 2.40
CA ASP A 50 17.68 -8.49 2.38
C ASP A 50 17.77 -7.80 3.75
N VAL A 51 18.24 -6.54 3.77
CA VAL A 51 18.27 -5.72 4.98
C VAL A 51 17.05 -4.81 4.96
N CYS A 52 16.08 -5.08 5.83
CA CYS A 52 14.96 -4.16 6.07
C CYS A 52 15.46 -2.88 6.74
N ALA A 53 15.70 -1.84 5.95
CA ALA A 53 16.28 -0.59 6.41
C ALA A 53 15.23 0.35 7.01
N ARG A 54 13.98 0.31 6.51
CA ARG A 54 12.89 1.20 6.89
C ARG A 54 11.52 0.54 6.72
N GLU A 55 10.49 1.11 7.33
CA GLU A 55 9.10 0.77 7.03
C GLU A 55 8.48 1.93 6.25
N LEU A 56 7.80 1.62 5.15
CA LEU A 56 6.92 2.54 4.46
C LEU A 56 5.52 2.44 5.08
N VAL A 57 4.97 3.58 5.46
CA VAL A 57 3.62 3.70 6.05
C VAL A 57 2.80 4.60 5.15
N VAL A 58 1.70 4.09 4.60
CA VAL A 58 0.83 4.83 3.67
C VAL A 58 -0.60 4.84 4.20
N PRO A 59 -1.17 5.99 4.56
CA PRO A 59 -2.55 6.09 5.00
C PRO A 59 -3.52 5.80 3.84
N VAL A 60 -4.57 5.02 4.11
CA VAL A 60 -5.56 4.60 3.12
C VAL A 60 -6.98 4.79 3.62
N CYS A 61 -7.88 5.21 2.74
CA CYS A 61 -9.32 5.23 3.02
C CYS A 61 -9.93 3.82 2.93
N TYR A 62 -11.18 3.71 3.39
CA TYR A 62 -11.94 2.46 3.39
C TYR A 62 -12.01 1.80 2.00
N ASP A 63 -12.29 2.57 0.95
CA ASP A 63 -12.44 2.01 -0.40
C ASP A 63 -11.13 1.43 -0.93
N CYS A 64 -10.00 2.11 -0.67
CA CYS A 64 -8.68 1.62 -1.03
C CYS A 64 -8.30 0.36 -0.25
N ALA A 65 -8.60 0.34 1.05
CA ALA A 65 -8.44 -0.82 1.91
C ALA A 65 -9.23 -2.04 1.39
N GLN A 66 -10.50 -1.85 1.03
CA GLN A 66 -11.33 -2.92 0.47
C GLN A 66 -10.84 -3.39 -0.91
N ALA A 67 -10.41 -2.47 -1.77
CA ALA A 67 -9.85 -2.80 -3.07
C ALA A 67 -8.59 -3.67 -2.96
N LEU A 68 -7.75 -3.43 -1.95
CA LEU A 68 -6.57 -4.23 -1.64
C LEU A 68 -6.88 -5.63 -1.13
N LEU A 69 -7.94 -5.78 -0.33
CA LEU A 69 -8.40 -7.09 0.13
C LEU A 69 -9.08 -7.92 -0.97
N GLY A 70 -9.59 -7.25 -2.00
CA GLY A 70 -10.25 -7.88 -3.14
C GLY A 70 -9.26 -8.44 -4.18
N SER A 71 -9.78 -9.32 -5.05
CA SER A 71 -9.01 -9.92 -6.14
C SER A 71 -9.08 -9.15 -7.46
N ASP A 72 -9.82 -8.05 -7.50
CA ASP A 72 -10.14 -7.32 -8.74
C ASP A 72 -9.09 -6.27 -9.11
N TRP A 73 -8.32 -5.81 -8.13
CA TRP A 73 -7.39 -4.70 -8.26
C TRP A 73 -5.96 -5.11 -7.85
N THR A 74 -4.97 -4.45 -8.46
CA THR A 74 -3.58 -4.48 -8.04
C THR A 74 -3.12 -3.03 -7.92
N LEU A 75 -2.49 -2.68 -6.80
CA LEU A 75 -1.88 -1.39 -6.58
C LEU A 75 -0.43 -1.40 -7.09
N LEU A 76 -0.07 -0.47 -7.97
CA LEU A 76 1.32 -0.13 -8.28
C LEU A 76 1.71 1.05 -7.40
N TYR A 77 2.86 0.97 -6.72
CA TYR A 77 3.34 2.03 -5.86
C TYR A 77 4.83 2.28 -6.08
N CYS A 78 5.23 3.55 -6.25
CA CYS A 78 6.63 3.94 -6.46
C CYS A 78 7.27 4.42 -5.15
N PHE A 79 8.39 3.80 -4.76
CA PHE A 79 9.12 4.20 -3.55
C PHE A 79 9.84 5.54 -3.65
N GLU A 80 10.10 6.03 -4.87
CA GLU A 80 10.90 7.25 -5.06
C GLU A 80 10.06 8.52 -5.02
N CYS A 81 8.87 8.49 -5.60
CA CYS A 81 7.97 9.66 -5.64
C CYS A 81 6.66 9.47 -4.88
N ASN A 82 6.48 8.33 -4.21
CA ASN A 82 5.24 7.95 -3.51
C ASN A 82 3.99 7.99 -4.40
N SER A 83 4.16 7.96 -5.73
CA SER A 83 3.04 7.88 -6.66
C SER A 83 2.43 6.48 -6.63
N SER A 84 1.12 6.43 -6.83
CA SER A 84 0.37 5.19 -6.88
C SER A 84 -0.58 5.15 -8.07
N GLN A 85 -0.83 3.93 -8.55
CA GLN A 85 -1.75 3.68 -9.65
C GLN A 85 -2.47 2.34 -9.45
N TRP A 86 -3.77 2.33 -9.67
CA TRP A 86 -4.57 1.12 -9.64
C TRP A 86 -4.66 0.46 -11.02
N VAL A 87 -4.52 -0.86 -11.01
CA VAL A 87 -4.71 -1.70 -12.20
C VAL A 87 -5.93 -2.59 -11.98
N TYR A 88 -6.95 -2.42 -12.82
CA TYR A 88 -8.09 -3.32 -12.84
C TYR A 88 -7.72 -4.60 -13.57
N ARG A 89 -7.62 -5.72 -12.85
CA ARG A 89 -7.03 -6.96 -13.37
C ARG A 89 -7.81 -7.51 -14.57
N LYS A 90 -9.14 -7.37 -14.59
CA LYS A 90 -9.99 -7.90 -15.67
C LYS A 90 -9.76 -7.20 -17.02
N MET A 91 -9.27 -5.97 -17.02
CA MET A 91 -9.00 -5.18 -18.24
C MET A 91 -7.51 -5.08 -18.57
N ALA A 92 -6.64 -5.61 -17.72
CA ALA A 92 -5.21 -5.50 -17.89
C ALA A 92 -4.68 -6.51 -18.93
N LYS A 93 -3.72 -6.08 -19.75
CA LYS A 93 -3.05 -6.96 -20.73
C LYS A 93 -2.16 -8.01 -20.05
N ASN A 94 -1.59 -7.67 -18.90
CA ASN A 94 -0.73 -8.54 -18.12
C ASN A 94 -1.52 -9.24 -17.01
N LYS A 95 -1.08 -10.44 -16.63
CA LYS A 95 -1.68 -11.19 -15.52
C LYS A 95 -1.07 -10.74 -14.19
N TYR A 96 -1.80 -9.90 -13.46
CA TYR A 96 -1.42 -9.47 -12.11
C TYR A 96 -1.97 -10.47 -11.08
N ARG A 97 -1.09 -11.02 -10.25
CA ARG A 97 -1.47 -11.98 -9.19
C ARG A 97 -1.39 -11.36 -7.80
N HIS A 98 -0.40 -10.52 -7.57
CA HIS A 98 -0.16 -9.85 -6.29
C HIS A 98 -1.09 -8.64 -6.11
N HIS A 99 -1.43 -8.38 -4.85
CA HIS A 99 -2.28 -7.25 -4.46
C HIS A 99 -1.55 -5.91 -4.58
N ILE A 100 -0.26 -5.90 -4.23
CA ILE A 100 0.59 -4.71 -4.36
C ILE A 100 1.90 -5.04 -5.04
N LEU A 101 2.27 -4.19 -5.99
CA LEU A 101 3.53 -4.20 -6.71
C LEU A 101 4.27 -2.90 -6.42
N TRP A 102 5.47 -3.03 -5.89
CA TRP A 102 6.32 -1.91 -5.55
C TRP A 102 7.40 -1.68 -6.59
N LEU A 103 7.56 -0.43 -6.99
CA LEU A 103 8.50 0.00 -8.01
C LEU A 103 9.64 0.78 -7.36
N ARG A 104 10.87 0.35 -7.62
CA ARG A 104 12.06 1.16 -7.36
C ARG A 104 12.28 2.07 -8.58
N GLY A 105 11.50 3.15 -8.60
CA GLY A 105 11.41 4.08 -9.73
C GLY A 105 10.25 3.72 -10.67
N CYS A 106 9.33 4.65 -10.88
CA CYS A 106 8.29 4.57 -11.91
C CYS A 106 8.78 5.26 -13.20
N PRO A 107 8.03 5.16 -14.33
CA PRO A 107 8.41 5.80 -15.59
C PRO A 107 8.59 7.32 -15.50
N ASP A 108 7.99 7.98 -14.49
CA ASP A 108 8.17 9.41 -14.25
C ASP A 108 9.45 9.72 -13.44
N CYS A 109 9.97 8.75 -12.69
CA CYS A 109 11.16 8.91 -11.84
C CYS A 109 12.46 8.51 -12.57
N SER A 110 12.41 7.42 -13.34
CA SER A 110 13.59 6.82 -13.95
C SER A 110 13.26 6.21 -15.32
N TYR A 111 14.21 6.33 -16.25
CA TYR A 111 14.19 5.65 -17.54
C TYR A 111 14.72 4.21 -17.46
N GLU A 112 15.36 3.85 -16.35
CA GLU A 112 15.91 2.52 -16.09
C GLU A 112 15.04 1.77 -15.07
N PHE A 113 14.85 0.47 -15.30
CA PHE A 113 14.10 -0.39 -14.39
C PHE A 113 14.92 -0.69 -13.13
N GLY A 114 14.57 -0.06 -12.01
CA GLY A 114 15.26 -0.24 -10.73
C GLY A 114 14.81 -1.46 -9.92
N GLY A 115 13.81 -2.21 -10.39
CA GLY A 115 13.32 -3.44 -9.75
C GLY A 115 11.82 -3.40 -9.40
N LEU A 116 11.26 -4.60 -9.25
CA LEU A 116 9.86 -4.85 -8.89
C LEU A 116 9.81 -5.77 -7.67
N TYR A 117 9.16 -5.32 -6.62
CA TYR A 117 8.94 -6.07 -5.38
C TYR A 117 7.44 -6.30 -5.21
N PHE A 118 7.05 -7.34 -4.48
CA PHE A 118 5.65 -7.66 -4.30
C PHE A 118 5.39 -8.29 -2.94
N ASN A 119 4.24 -7.96 -2.37
CA ASN A 119 3.79 -8.50 -1.10
C ASN A 119 2.40 -9.09 -1.28
N GLU A 120 2.18 -10.26 -0.68
CA GLU A 120 0.82 -10.73 -0.44
C GLU A 120 0.34 -10.19 0.90
N ILE A 121 -0.82 -9.55 0.90
CA ILE A 121 -1.41 -8.96 2.10
C ILE A 121 -1.68 -10.04 3.16
N SER A 122 -1.98 -11.27 2.73
CA SER A 122 -2.18 -12.44 3.60
C SER A 122 -0.94 -12.84 4.42
N ILE A 123 0.26 -12.40 4.03
CA ILE A 123 1.52 -12.73 4.73
C ILE A 123 1.75 -11.81 5.94
N TYR A 124 1.05 -10.67 6.02
CA TYR A 124 1.19 -9.69 7.09
C TYR A 124 -0.07 -9.63 7.97
N PRO A 125 -0.31 -10.62 8.84
CA PRO A 125 -1.54 -10.72 9.63
C PRO A 125 -1.79 -9.49 10.52
N LYS A 126 -0.74 -8.79 10.95
CA LYS A 126 -0.85 -7.57 11.78
C LYS A 126 -1.22 -6.30 11.02
N SER A 127 -0.88 -6.18 9.73
CA SER A 127 -1.36 -5.07 8.88
C SER A 127 -2.79 -5.30 8.40
N VAL A 128 -3.26 -6.55 8.42
CA VAL A 128 -4.64 -6.95 8.09
C VAL A 128 -5.58 -6.92 9.30
N GLU A 129 -5.05 -6.93 10.53
CA GLU A 129 -5.85 -6.79 11.75
C GLU A 129 -6.68 -5.50 11.75
N PHE A 130 -6.15 -4.42 11.19
CA PHE A 130 -6.82 -3.13 11.11
C PHE A 130 -7.95 -3.12 10.05
N LEU A 131 -7.69 -3.73 8.89
CA LEU A 131 -8.66 -3.96 7.82
C LEU A 131 -9.85 -4.84 8.27
N LEU A 132 -9.60 -5.88 9.07
CA LEU A 132 -10.61 -6.85 9.51
C LEU A 132 -11.46 -6.38 10.70
N GLN A 133 -10.94 -5.51 11.56
CA GLN A 133 -11.70 -5.02 12.73
C GLN A 133 -12.84 -4.09 12.31
N GLN A 134 -12.66 -3.25 11.29
CA GLN A 134 -13.72 -2.37 10.79
C GLN A 134 -14.83 -3.12 10.05
N MET A 135 -14.52 -4.17 9.26
CA MET A 135 -15.53 -4.99 8.58
C MET A 135 -16.49 -5.70 9.54
N LYS A 136 -16.04 -6.04 10.75
CA LYS A 136 -16.90 -6.67 11.78
C LYS A 136 -17.81 -5.68 12.50
N LEU A 137 -17.48 -4.39 12.49
CA LEU A 137 -18.27 -3.33 13.14
C LEU A 137 -19.30 -2.69 12.21
N SER A 138 -19.12 -2.76 10.89
CA SER A 138 -20.07 -2.24 9.90
C SER A 138 -21.10 -3.28 9.41
N ALA A 139 -20.93 -4.56 9.77
CA ALA A 139 -21.83 -5.67 9.44
C ALA A 139 -22.72 -6.12 10.62
N ALA A 140 -22.67 -5.41 11.75
CA ALA A 140 -23.50 -5.60 12.95
C ALA A 140 -24.47 -4.43 13.13
#